data_AF-A0A411DWH2-F1
#
_entry.id   AF-A0A411DWH2-F1
#
_cell.length_a   1.000
_cell.length_b   1.000
_cell.length_c   1.000
_cell.angle_alpha   90.00
_cell.angle_beta   90.00
_cell.angle_gamma   90.00
#
_symmetry.space_group_name_H-M   'P 1'
#
loop_
_entity.id
_entity.type
_entity.pdbx_description
1 polymer ?
#
loop_
_entity_poly.entity_id
_entity_poly.type
_entity_poly.pdbx_seq_one_letter_code
_entity_poly.pdbx_strand_id
1 'polypeptide(L)'
;MDWLGRRFTFVGATVIGGVATISAGMVPDVYFITNAVFLVASKCCSCVSFAVVYIFTSELFPTPARNTAVGLCSTCGRVAAILAPQITNLAVYGDSIPLLVIGVSSILSGLFTILLPETAGVALPETLQQAIDIGKRRDSVSSFSDRPLLVSDDNNSDD
;
A
#
# COMPACT_ATOMS: atom_id res chain seq x y z
N MET A 1 -6.58 5.69 23.98
CA MET A 1 -5.94 4.35 23.89
C MET A 1 -6.52 3.59 22.68
N ASP A 2 -6.71 4.29 21.55
CA ASP A 2 -7.68 3.87 20.52
C ASP A 2 -7.08 3.81 19.09
N TRP A 3 -5.87 4.35 18.89
CA TRP A 3 -5.16 4.27 17.61
C TRP A 3 -4.49 2.90 17.41
N LEU A 4 -4.05 2.29 18.51
CA LEU A 4 -3.41 0.97 18.58
C LEU A 4 -4.37 -0.17 18.21
N GLY A 5 -5.65 -0.09 18.60
CA GLY A 5 -6.60 -1.19 18.46
C GLY A 5 -7.19 -1.33 17.05
N ARG A 6 -7.37 -0.20 16.34
CA ARG A 6 -8.08 -0.15 15.06
C ARG A 6 -7.29 -0.79 13.90
N ARG A 7 -5.96 -0.76 13.98
CA ARG A 7 -5.04 -1.46 13.08
C ARG A 7 -5.11 -2.98 13.21
N PHE A 8 -5.25 -3.49 14.44
CA PHE A 8 -5.48 -4.92 14.67
C PHE A 8 -6.84 -5.33 14.12
N THR A 9 -7.84 -4.45 14.12
CA THR A 9 -9.14 -4.72 13.48
C THR A 9 -8.99 -4.90 11.96
N PHE A 10 -8.21 -4.05 11.29
CA PHE A 10 -7.95 -4.18 9.84
C PHE A 10 -7.18 -5.45 9.50
N VAL A 11 -6.07 -5.71 10.21
CA VAL A 11 -5.26 -6.91 10.00
C VAL A 11 -6.07 -8.17 10.32
N GLY A 12 -6.79 -8.17 11.44
CA GLY A 12 -7.67 -9.27 11.83
C GLY A 12 -8.76 -9.54 10.79
N ALA A 13 -9.43 -8.51 10.29
CA ALA A 13 -10.44 -8.63 9.24
C ALA A 13 -9.86 -9.21 7.94
N THR A 14 -8.67 -8.75 7.54
CA THR A 14 -8.01 -9.21 6.30
C THR A 14 -7.55 -10.67 6.41
N VAL A 15 -7.01 -11.05 7.57
CA VAL A 15 -6.60 -12.43 7.85
C VAL A 15 -7.82 -13.36 7.94
N ILE A 16 -8.88 -12.96 8.65
CA ILE A 16 -10.13 -13.74 8.74
C ILE A 16 -10.77 -13.91 7.36
N GLY A 17 -10.83 -12.84 6.55
CA GLY A 17 -11.32 -12.90 5.18
C GLY A 17 -10.46 -13.78 4.25
N GLY A 18 -9.14 -13.76 4.42
CA GLY A 18 -8.21 -14.64 3.72
C GLY A 18 -8.43 -16.11 4.06
N VAL A 19 -8.56 -16.43 5.36
CA VAL A 19 -8.86 -17.79 5.84
C VAL A 19 -10.23 -18.25 5.32
N ALA A 20 -11.24 -17.38 5.34
CA ALA A 20 -12.56 -17.67 4.80
C ALA A 20 -12.54 -17.98 3.29
N THR A 21 -11.70 -17.27 2.54
CA THR A 21 -11.50 -17.51 1.10
C THR A 21 -10.79 -18.84 0.83
N ILE A 22 -9.80 -19.21 1.65
CA ILE A 22 -9.12 -20.52 1.56
C ILE A 22 -10.10 -21.65 1.89
N SER A 23 -10.90 -21.50 2.93
CA SER A 23 -11.91 -22.51 3.28
C SER A 23 -12.94 -22.70 2.19
N ALA A 24 -13.30 -21.65 1.45
CA ALA A 24 -14.21 -21.76 0.31
C ALA A 24 -13.60 -22.55 -0.86
N GLY A 25 -12.28 -22.50 -1.06
CA GLY A 25 -11.60 -23.29 -2.10
C GLY A 25 -11.45 -24.78 -1.79
N MET A 26 -11.64 -25.19 -0.53
CA MET A 26 -11.60 -26.60 -0.09
C MET A 26 -12.97 -27.28 -0.13
N VAL A 27 -14.04 -26.50 -0.24
CA VAL A 27 -15.41 -27.03 -0.29
C VAL A 27 -15.74 -27.39 -1.75
N PRO A 28 -16.13 -28.65 -2.02
CA PRO A 28 -16.44 -29.09 -3.38
C PRO A 28 -17.67 -28.38 -3.93
N ASP A 29 -17.68 -28.15 -5.25
CA ASP A 29 -18.70 -27.35 -5.99
C ASP A 29 -20.15 -27.84 -5.84
N VAL A 30 -20.34 -29.04 -5.29
CA VAL A 30 -21.65 -29.57 -4.91
C VAL A 30 -22.40 -28.69 -3.90
N TYR A 31 -21.70 -27.84 -3.13
CA TYR A 31 -22.29 -26.87 -2.20
C TYR A 31 -22.14 -25.42 -2.68
N PHE A 32 -22.61 -25.13 -3.90
CA PHE A 32 -22.55 -23.79 -4.51
C PHE A 32 -23.01 -22.65 -3.59
N ILE A 33 -24.14 -22.83 -2.89
CA ILE A 33 -24.71 -21.82 -1.99
C ILE A 33 -23.77 -21.53 -0.81
N THR A 34 -23.17 -22.57 -0.23
CA THR A 34 -22.22 -22.42 0.89
C THR A 34 -20.97 -21.69 0.46
N ASN A 35 -20.42 -22.04 -0.71
CA ASN A 35 -19.26 -21.35 -1.30
C ASN A 35 -19.56 -19.88 -1.60
N ALA A 36 -20.70 -19.60 -2.21
CA ALA A 36 -21.12 -18.24 -2.50
C ALA A 36 -21.26 -17.38 -1.24
N VAL A 37 -21.83 -17.93 -0.16
CA VAL A 37 -21.96 -17.22 1.13
C VAL A 37 -20.59 -16.90 1.73
N PHE A 38 -19.64 -17.85 1.71
CA PHE A 38 -18.27 -17.62 2.20
C PHE A 38 -17.52 -16.56 1.37
N LEU A 39 -17.64 -16.60 0.03
CA LEU A 39 -17.02 -15.61 -0.85
C LEU A 39 -17.61 -14.21 -0.62
N VAL A 40 -18.93 -14.11 -0.52
CA VAL A 40 -19.61 -12.83 -0.26
C VAL A 40 -19.23 -12.28 1.10
N ALA A 41 -19.19 -13.12 2.14
CA ALA A 41 -18.77 -12.71 3.48
C ALA A 41 -17.33 -12.14 3.46
N SER A 42 -16.41 -12.82 2.78
CA SER A 42 -15.02 -12.38 2.61
C SER A 42 -14.92 -11.04 1.87
N LYS A 43 -15.73 -10.86 0.81
CA LYS A 43 -15.78 -9.62 0.03
C LYS A 43 -16.34 -8.46 0.86
N CYS A 44 -17.39 -8.68 1.64
CA CYS A 44 -17.96 -7.68 2.55
C CYS A 44 -16.94 -7.25 3.61
N CYS A 45 -16.22 -8.20 4.20
CA CYS A 45 -15.17 -7.93 5.18
C CYS A 45 -14.06 -7.04 4.60
N SER A 46 -13.66 -7.32 3.36
CA SER A 46 -12.68 -6.50 2.63
C SER A 46 -13.19 -5.09 2.37
N CYS A 47 -14.45 -4.93 1.95
CA CYS A 47 -15.07 -3.60 1.74
C CYS A 47 -15.11 -2.76 3.01
N VAL A 48 -15.50 -3.35 4.14
CA VAL A 48 -15.51 -2.67 5.45
C VAL A 48 -14.10 -2.23 5.84
N SER A 49 -13.12 -3.12 5.64
CA SER A 49 -11.71 -2.83 5.92
C SER A 49 -11.19 -1.66 5.09
N PHE A 50 -11.49 -1.65 3.79
CA PHE A 50 -11.15 -0.54 2.90
C PHE A 50 -11.85 0.77 3.30
N ALA A 51 -13.12 0.72 3.68
CA ALA A 51 -13.87 1.90 4.13
C ALA A 51 -13.27 2.52 5.40
N VAL A 52 -12.88 1.69 6.38
CA VAL A 52 -12.24 2.15 7.62
C VAL A 52 -10.89 2.82 7.34
N VAL A 53 -10.05 2.19 6.49
CA VAL A 53 -8.75 2.77 6.10
C VAL A 53 -8.94 4.07 5.31
N TYR A 54 -9.93 4.13 4.44
CA TYR A 54 -10.24 5.33 3.67
C TYR A 54 -10.69 6.49 4.58
N ILE A 55 -11.59 6.22 5.53
CA ILE A 55 -12.03 7.21 6.51
C ILE A 55 -10.83 7.70 7.34
N PHE A 56 -10.00 6.78 7.83
CA PHE A 56 -8.81 7.12 8.59
C PHE A 56 -7.83 8.00 7.80
N THR A 57 -7.62 7.67 6.51
CA THR A 57 -6.78 8.47 5.62
C THR A 57 -7.33 9.89 5.44
N SER A 58 -8.66 10.01 5.37
CA SER A 58 -9.34 11.31 5.25
C SER A 58 -9.40 12.12 6.55
N GLU A 59 -9.34 11.45 7.71
CA GLU A 59 -9.27 12.09 9.03
C GLU A 59 -7.85 12.58 9.35
N LEU A 60 -6.82 11.85 8.94
CA LEU A 60 -5.41 12.22 9.18
C LEU A 60 -4.87 13.28 8.21
N PHE A 61 -5.37 13.35 6.97
CA PHE A 61 -4.79 14.24 5.95
C PHE A 61 -5.88 14.99 5.16
N PRO A 62 -5.92 16.35 5.19
CA PRO A 62 -6.75 17.10 4.26
C PRO A 62 -6.21 16.94 2.82
N THR A 63 -7.12 16.91 1.85
CA THR A 63 -7.05 17.17 0.38
C THR A 63 -5.98 16.48 -0.51
N PRO A 64 -4.66 16.73 -0.43
CA PRO A 64 -3.64 16.05 -1.25
C PRO A 64 -3.62 14.51 -1.24
N ALA A 65 -3.94 13.87 -0.11
CA ALA A 65 -3.88 12.40 -0.02
C ALA A 65 -4.90 11.70 -0.92
N ARG A 66 -6.07 12.33 -1.18
CA ARG A 66 -7.13 11.72 -2.00
C ARG A 66 -6.68 11.50 -3.44
N ASN A 67 -6.03 12.49 -4.05
CA ASN A 67 -5.61 12.39 -5.46
C ASN A 67 -4.48 11.35 -5.64
N THR A 68 -3.55 11.31 -4.69
CA THR A 68 -2.48 10.30 -4.65
C THR A 68 -3.04 8.90 -4.40
N ALA A 69 -3.99 8.73 -3.48
CA ALA A 69 -4.62 7.45 -3.21
C ALA A 69 -5.36 6.89 -4.44
N VAL A 70 -6.07 7.75 -5.19
CA VAL A 70 -6.74 7.36 -6.43
C VAL A 70 -5.72 6.97 -7.51
N GLY A 71 -4.62 7.72 -7.66
CA GLY A 71 -3.53 7.37 -8.58
C GLY A 71 -2.89 6.02 -8.24
N LEU A 72 -2.63 5.78 -6.95
CA LEU A 72 -2.02 4.55 -6.45
C LEU A 72 -2.95 3.35 -6.62
N CYS A 73 -4.25 3.54 -6.34
CA CYS A 73 -5.29 2.56 -6.63
C CYS A 73 -5.33 2.22 -8.13
N SER A 74 -5.20 3.20 -9.03
CA SER A 74 -5.15 2.97 -10.47
C SER A 74 -3.93 2.14 -10.87
N THR A 75 -2.75 2.45 -10.34
CA THR A 75 -1.53 1.66 -10.61
C THR A 75 -1.65 0.23 -10.08
N CYS A 76 -2.17 0.04 -8.87
CA CYS A 76 -2.44 -1.29 -8.30
C CYS A 76 -3.46 -2.06 -9.14
N GLY A 77 -4.52 -1.39 -9.62
CA GLY A 77 -5.52 -1.97 -10.51
C GLY A 77 -4.92 -2.43 -11.84
N ARG A 78 -3.96 -1.69 -12.41
CA ARG A 78 -3.22 -2.11 -13.61
C ARG A 78 -2.36 -3.35 -13.35
N VAL A 79 -1.65 -3.39 -12.21
CA VAL A 79 -0.87 -4.57 -11.81
C VAL A 79 -1.78 -5.78 -11.63
N ALA A 80 -2.92 -5.61 -10.96
CA ALA A 80 -3.92 -6.66 -10.80
C ALA A 80 -4.48 -7.14 -12.14
N ALA A 81 -4.70 -6.24 -13.10
CA ALA A 81 -5.16 -6.58 -14.45
C ALA A 81 -4.11 -7.38 -15.24
N ILE A 82 -2.82 -7.12 -15.05
CA ILE A 82 -1.73 -7.92 -15.65
C ILE A 82 -1.66 -9.32 -15.01
N LEU A 83 -1.90 -9.40 -13.70
CA LEU A 83 -1.93 -10.66 -12.95
C LEU A 83 -3.18 -11.49 -13.22
N ALA A 84 -4.29 -10.88 -13.63
CA ALA A 84 -5.55 -11.56 -13.89
C ALA A 84 -5.42 -12.76 -14.86
N PRO A 85 -4.87 -12.61 -16.09
CA PRO A 85 -4.71 -13.75 -17.00
C PRO A 85 -3.74 -14.80 -16.47
N GLN A 86 -2.74 -14.40 -15.66
CA GLN A 86 -1.77 -15.33 -15.07
C GLN A 86 -2.44 -16.27 -14.05
N ILE A 87 -3.34 -15.72 -13.24
CA ILE A 87 -4.11 -16.50 -12.25
C ILE A 87 -5.12 -17.41 -12.97
N THR A 88 -5.80 -16.91 -14.01
CA THR A 88 -6.74 -17.73 -14.80
C THR A 88 -6.05 -18.86 -15.55
N ASN A 89 -4.85 -18.62 -16.09
CA ASN A 89 -4.07 -19.68 -16.75
C ASN A 89 -3.68 -20.80 -15.78
N LEU A 90 -3.49 -20.47 -14.50
CA LEU A 90 -3.19 -21.44 -13.44
C LEU A 90 -4.44 -22.19 -12.95
N ALA A 91 -5.63 -21.60 -13.11
CA ALA A 91 -6.92 -22.22 -12.79
C ALA A 91 -7.25 -23.43 -13.68
N VAL A 92 -6.61 -23.56 -14.84
CA VAL A 92 -6.77 -24.72 -15.75
C VAL A 92 -6.35 -26.04 -15.08
N TYR A 93 -5.49 -25.99 -14.06
CA TYR A 93 -5.05 -27.16 -13.30
C TYR A 93 -5.97 -27.52 -12.11
N GLY A 94 -6.97 -26.68 -11.81
CA GLY A 94 -7.99 -26.92 -10.77
C GLY A 94 -8.58 -25.63 -10.22
N ASP A 95 -9.91 -25.60 -10.03
CA ASP A 95 -10.66 -24.41 -9.55
C ASP A 95 -10.27 -23.94 -8.15
N SER A 96 -9.70 -24.83 -7.32
CA SER A 96 -9.19 -24.50 -5.98
C SER A 96 -7.87 -23.73 -6.01
N ILE A 97 -7.05 -23.86 -7.07
CA ILE A 97 -5.73 -23.23 -7.18
C ILE A 97 -5.80 -21.69 -7.12
N PRO A 98 -6.62 -21.00 -7.93
CA PRO A 98 -6.69 -19.52 -7.89
C PRO A 98 -7.20 -19.00 -6.54
N LEU A 99 -8.13 -19.71 -5.90
CA LEU A 99 -8.64 -19.37 -4.58
C LEU A 99 -7.57 -19.46 -3.50
N LEU A 100 -6.73 -20.51 -3.55
CA LEU A 100 -5.59 -20.65 -2.66
C LEU A 100 -4.55 -19.54 -2.87
N VAL A 101 -4.23 -19.21 -4.11
CA VAL A 101 -3.27 -18.13 -4.42
C VAL A 101 -3.76 -16.78 -3.86
N ILE A 102 -5.02 -16.45 -4.08
CA ILE A 102 -5.64 -15.21 -3.56
C ILE A 102 -5.66 -15.24 -2.03
N GLY A 103 -6.10 -16.34 -1.42
CA GLY A 103 -6.16 -16.48 0.03
C GLY A 103 -4.79 -16.34 0.71
N VAL A 104 -3.77 -17.04 0.19
CA VAL A 104 -2.40 -16.97 0.70
C VAL A 104 -1.80 -15.58 0.48
N SER A 105 -2.03 -14.94 -0.68
CA SER A 105 -1.57 -13.56 -0.91
C SER A 105 -2.20 -12.57 0.08
N SER A 106 -3.45 -12.79 0.49
CA SER A 106 -4.17 -11.94 1.44
C SER A 106 -3.61 -12.11 2.86
N ILE A 107 -3.31 -13.34 3.27
CA ILE A 107 -2.62 -13.64 4.53
C ILE A 107 -1.22 -13.06 4.53
N LEU A 108 -0.47 -13.19 3.42
CA LEU A 108 0.87 -12.64 3.29
C LEU A 108 0.86 -11.12 3.37
N SER A 109 -0.15 -10.46 2.79
CA SER A 109 -0.38 -9.02 2.93
C SER A 109 -0.65 -8.62 4.38
N GLY A 110 -1.53 -9.37 5.08
CA GLY A 110 -1.78 -9.18 6.51
C GLY A 110 -0.52 -9.40 7.36
N LEU A 111 0.28 -10.42 7.04
CA LEU A 111 1.54 -10.71 7.70
C LEU A 111 2.58 -9.63 7.42
N PHE A 112 2.69 -9.15 6.19
CA PHE A 112 3.53 -8.01 5.84
C PHE A 112 3.10 -6.75 6.58
N THR A 113 1.81 -6.58 6.85
CA THR A 113 1.30 -5.46 7.64
C THR A 113 1.70 -5.57 9.12
N ILE A 114 1.94 -6.79 9.63
CA ILE A 114 2.49 -7.04 10.98
C ILE A 114 4.03 -6.94 10.96
N LEU A 115 4.67 -7.47 9.92
CA LEU A 115 6.13 -7.62 9.76
C LEU A 115 6.81 -6.34 9.27
N LEU A 116 6.08 -5.43 8.64
CA LEU A 116 6.35 -4.00 8.68
C LEU A 116 5.61 -3.44 9.90
N PRO A 117 6.15 -3.55 11.14
CA PRO A 117 5.79 -2.59 12.16
C PRO A 117 6.27 -1.24 11.63
N GLU A 118 5.34 -0.50 11.07
CA GLU A 118 5.46 0.91 10.78
C GLU A 118 6.70 1.33 9.95
N THR A 119 6.63 1.14 8.63
CA THR A 119 7.31 2.08 7.70
C THR A 119 6.43 3.29 7.38
N ALA A 120 5.42 3.56 8.21
CA ALA A 120 4.62 4.79 8.21
C ALA A 120 4.62 5.48 9.59
N GLY A 121 5.62 5.16 10.42
CA GLY A 121 6.01 5.95 11.60
C GLY A 121 6.73 7.26 11.23
N VAL A 122 6.95 7.52 9.93
CA VAL A 122 6.98 8.91 9.48
C VAL A 122 5.52 9.30 9.33
N ALA A 123 4.98 9.89 10.40
CA ALA A 123 4.07 11.01 10.23
C ALA A 123 4.62 11.81 9.05
N LEU A 124 3.94 11.76 7.90
CA LEU A 124 4.23 12.66 6.79
C LEU A 124 4.37 14.02 7.47
N PRO A 125 5.56 14.65 7.41
CA PRO A 125 5.91 15.78 8.25
C PRO A 125 4.71 16.71 8.35
N GLU A 126 4.25 16.97 9.58
CA GLU A 126 2.89 17.43 9.92
C GLU A 126 2.52 18.81 9.34
N THR A 127 3.30 19.34 8.40
CA THR A 127 3.06 20.59 7.68
C THR A 127 3.66 20.54 6.27
N LEU A 128 2.86 20.94 5.27
CA LEU A 128 3.32 21.31 3.91
C LEU A 128 4.57 22.22 3.93
N GLN A 129 4.75 22.99 5.00
CA GLN A 129 5.90 23.86 5.25
C GLN A 129 7.25 23.10 5.29
N GLN A 130 7.31 21.88 5.86
CA GLN A 130 8.57 21.12 5.95
C GLN A 130 8.94 20.44 4.61
N ALA A 131 7.94 20.02 3.83
CA ALA A 131 8.17 19.49 2.48
C ALA A 131 8.70 20.59 1.53
N ILE A 132 8.21 21.83 1.68
CA ILE A 132 8.69 23.00 0.93
C ILE A 132 10.11 23.38 1.36
N ASP A 133 10.45 23.31 2.65
CA ASP A 133 11.79 23.69 3.15
C ASP A 133 12.89 22.70 2.70
N ILE A 134 12.56 21.41 2.56
CA ILE A 134 13.45 20.40 1.98
C ILE A 134 13.64 20.64 0.46
N GLY A 135 12.58 21.03 -0.25
CA GLY A 135 12.67 21.46 -1.65
C GLY A 135 13.57 22.70 -1.80
N LYS A 136 13.38 23.70 -0.92
CA LYS A 136 14.12 24.96 -0.93
C LYS A 136 15.62 24.80 -0.62
N ARG A 137 16.00 23.84 0.24
CA ARG A 137 17.43 23.48 0.44
C ARG A 137 18.05 22.81 -0.78
N ARG A 138 17.26 22.11 -1.60
CA ARG A 138 17.77 21.44 -2.80
C ARG A 138 18.06 22.45 -3.92
N ASP A 139 17.28 23.53 -3.98
CA ASP A 139 17.53 24.67 -4.89
C ASP A 139 18.71 25.54 -4.46
N SER A 140 18.96 25.71 -3.15
CA SER A 140 20.14 26.46 -2.68
C SER A 140 21.44 25.68 -2.83
N VAL A 141 21.40 24.34 -2.79
CA VAL A 141 22.59 23.49 -3.05
C VAL A 141 22.91 23.40 -4.55
N SER A 142 21.92 23.36 -5.44
CA SER A 142 22.18 23.43 -6.89
C SER A 142 22.70 24.81 -7.31
N SER A 143 22.20 25.89 -6.70
CA SER A 143 22.70 27.24 -6.97
C SER A 143 24.11 27.51 -6.39
N PHE A 144 24.52 26.79 -5.35
CA PHE A 144 25.89 26.88 -4.81
C PHE A 144 26.91 26.06 -5.64
N SER A 145 26.47 25.04 -6.37
CA SER A 145 27.32 24.26 -7.29
C SER A 145 27.61 24.98 -8.62
N ASP A 146 26.91 26.08 -8.91
CA ASP A 146 27.12 26.98 -10.06
C ASP A 146 27.95 28.23 -9.70
N ARG A 147 28.66 28.24 -8.57
CA ARG A 147 29.76 29.20 -8.39
C ARG A 147 31.01 28.60 -9.02
N PRO A 148 31.48 29.09 -10.19
CA PRO A 148 32.80 28.75 -10.66
C PRO A 148 33.78 29.14 -9.56
N LEU A 149 34.60 28.17 -9.15
CA LEU A 149 35.78 28.35 -8.33
C LEU A 149 36.51 29.58 -8.85
N LEU A 150 36.51 30.67 -8.07
CA LEU A 150 37.47 31.73 -8.26
C LEU A 150 38.83 31.06 -8.06
N VAL A 151 39.51 30.81 -9.17
CA VAL A 151 40.96 30.64 -9.19
C VAL A 151 41.50 31.95 -8.65
N SER A 152 41.74 31.96 -7.35
CA SER A 152 42.68 32.86 -6.72
C SER A 152 44.06 32.43 -7.22
N ASP A 153 44.45 32.92 -8.40
CA ASP A 153 45.86 33.03 -8.73
C ASP A 153 46.41 34.15 -7.83
N ASP A 154 46.79 33.75 -6.62
CA ASP A 154 47.90 34.37 -5.91
C ASP A 154 49.13 34.22 -6.80
N ASN A 155 49.46 35.27 -7.56
CA ASN A 155 50.82 35.48 -8.00
C ASN A 155 51.26 36.91 -7.70
N ASN A 156 51.59 37.11 -6.43
CA ASN A 156 52.58 38.07 -6.01
C ASN A 156 53.97 37.54 -6.38
N SER A 157 54.66 38.21 -7.29
CA SER A 157 56.13 38.33 -7.33
C SER A 157 56.45 39.29 -8.47
N ASP A 158 56.72 40.55 -8.16
CA ASP A 158 58.10 41.04 -7.96
C ASP A 158 58.85 41.10 -9.31
N ASP A 159 58.79 42.26 -9.96
CA ASP A 159 59.91 42.99 -10.61
C ASP A 159 59.40 44.20 -11.43
#